data_AF-A0A0G0XQY0-F1
#
_entry.id   AF-A0A0G0XQY0-F1
#
_cell.length_a   1.000
_cell.length_b   1.000
_cell.length_c   1.000
_cell.angle_alpha   90.00
_cell.angle_beta   90.00
_cell.angle_gamma   90.00
#
_symmetry.space_group_name_H-M   'P 1'
#
loop_
_entity.id
_entity.type
_entity.pdbx_description
1 polymer ?
#
loop_
_entity_poly.entity_id
_entity_poly.type
_entity_poly.pdbx_seq_one_letter_code
_entity_poly.pdbx_strand_id
1 'polypeptide(L)'
;MANITKKQKQVFDFINSYISENGISPTIEEIRKKLKLRAVSTIHEHINTLKEKGYLSKSDNSARSISPSRQIKSVIEIPIVGRIAAGQPIEAIENREDTISLVNPNIKSSQGHYALRVIGESMIDEGIFNGDIVVIKKQSVAENGQTVVAIIDDNEATLKKLYKEKTRFRLEPRNQNMLPFFRKEVEVRGVVVQVIRNISTEEEKKPQKKTKHGFRTIDLFAGVGGIRIGFENAGFKTVFANDFEPQCKETYDLNFKDSKLVVEDIRKIGIDDLPNFDFLLGGFPCQPFSIAGYRQGFNDKKNRGNLFFDIVRIIDARKPEGFLLENVKNLKSHDKGNTFKTIEEMLKTLGYHVKTKVLNSMEYGNVPQNRERVYIVGFKNKDYYEKFRFPEPAKLTTKITDLLEKNVPEKYYYNGKPLFKKLQGNIKEEGKVYQWRRQYVRENKSGVCPTLTANMGTGGHNVPIIKDKRGIRKLTPLECARIQGFPADYKLPHGIADSALYKQFGNSVTVTVVESVAKQMMKAMNS
;
A
#
# COMPACT_ATOMS: atom_id res chain seq x y z
N MET A 1 0.24 -25.09 51.22
CA MET A 1 -0.48 -25.44 49.97
C MET A 1 -1.01 -26.86 50.12
N ALA A 2 -2.24 -27.13 49.68
CA ALA A 2 -2.85 -28.45 49.84
C ALA A 2 -2.08 -29.53 49.05
N ASN A 3 -1.67 -30.61 49.72
CA ASN A 3 -0.94 -31.70 49.06
C ASN A 3 -1.80 -32.35 47.95
N ILE A 4 -1.26 -32.40 46.73
CA ILE A 4 -1.82 -33.19 45.63
C ILE A 4 -1.15 -34.57 45.61
N THR A 5 -1.93 -35.61 45.30
CA THR A 5 -1.39 -36.97 45.23
C THR A 5 -0.48 -37.16 44.02
N LYS A 6 0.37 -38.20 44.02
CA LYS A 6 1.26 -38.52 42.88
C LYS A 6 0.50 -38.63 41.56
N LYS A 7 -0.71 -39.20 41.56
CA LYS A 7 -1.58 -39.31 40.38
C LYS A 7 -2.18 -37.96 39.98
N GLN A 8 -2.62 -37.14 40.92
CA GLN A 8 -3.12 -35.78 40.65
C GLN A 8 -2.01 -34.90 40.03
N LYS A 9 -0.77 -35.03 40.51
CA LYS A 9 0.39 -34.35 39.92
C LYS A 9 0.64 -34.79 38.48
N GLN A 10 0.58 -36.09 38.19
CA GLN A 10 0.72 -36.60 36.82
C GLN A 10 -0.37 -36.07 35.87
N VAL A 11 -1.62 -35.96 36.34
CA VAL A 11 -2.71 -35.35 35.58
C VAL A 11 -2.43 -33.88 35.29
N PHE A 12 -2.02 -33.12 36.30
CA PHE A 12 -1.69 -31.70 36.17
C PHE A 12 -0.50 -31.45 35.24
N ASP A 13 0.59 -32.21 35.39
CA ASP A 13 1.79 -32.09 34.56
C ASP A 13 1.48 -32.41 33.08
N PHE A 14 0.66 -33.43 32.82
CA PHE A 14 0.24 -33.75 31.46
C PHE A 14 -0.64 -32.68 30.83
N ILE A 15 -1.58 -32.09 31.58
CA ILE A 15 -2.42 -30.99 31.06
C ILE A 15 -1.54 -29.78 30.70
N ASN A 16 -0.56 -29.45 31.55
CA ASN A 16 0.39 -28.38 31.28
C ASN A 16 1.26 -28.65 30.03
N SER A 17 1.83 -29.85 29.91
CA SER A 17 2.67 -30.20 28.76
C SER A 17 1.85 -30.22 27.48
N TYR A 18 0.64 -30.78 27.51
CA TYR A 18 -0.24 -30.88 26.34
C TYR A 18 -0.65 -29.51 25.83
N ILE A 19 -1.02 -28.59 26.73
CA ILE A 19 -1.33 -27.19 26.36
C ILE A 19 -0.09 -26.48 25.81
N SER A 20 1.08 -26.70 26.42
CA SER A 20 2.34 -26.11 25.96
C SER A 20 2.76 -26.61 24.57
N GLU A 21 2.48 -27.87 24.23
CA GLU A 21 2.86 -28.48 22.96
C GLU A 21 1.83 -28.22 21.85
N ASN A 22 0.54 -28.22 22.18
CA ASN A 22 -0.55 -28.23 21.18
C ASN A 22 -1.37 -26.93 21.16
N GLY A 23 -1.14 -25.99 22.09
CA GLY A 23 -1.87 -24.72 22.17
C GLY A 23 -3.33 -24.83 22.60
N ILE A 24 -3.82 -26.05 22.89
CA ILE A 24 -5.20 -26.34 23.30
C ILE A 24 -5.24 -27.28 24.50
N SER A 25 -6.33 -27.21 25.28
CA SER A 25 -6.56 -28.10 26.42
C SER A 25 -6.85 -29.53 25.96
N PRO A 26 -6.27 -30.57 26.59
CA PRO A 26 -6.62 -31.95 26.28
C PRO A 26 -8.05 -32.26 26.70
N THR A 27 -8.71 -33.10 25.92
CA THR A 27 -9.98 -33.72 26.27
C THR A 27 -9.79 -34.75 27.38
N ILE A 28 -10.88 -35.06 28.09
CA ILE A 28 -10.89 -36.07 29.15
C ILE A 28 -10.45 -37.44 28.64
N GLU A 29 -10.77 -37.77 27.39
CA GLU A 29 -10.39 -39.02 26.76
C GLU A 29 -8.90 -39.07 26.38
N GLU A 30 -8.30 -37.95 25.98
CA GLU A 30 -6.86 -37.83 25.74
C GLU A 30 -6.07 -37.99 27.05
N ILE A 31 -6.56 -37.41 28.15
CA ILE A 31 -6.00 -37.60 29.50
C ILE A 31 -6.09 -39.08 29.92
N ARG A 32 -7.23 -39.74 29.65
CA ARG A 32 -7.43 -41.16 29.97
C ARG A 32 -6.46 -42.07 29.26
N LYS A 33 -6.32 -41.88 27.94
CA LYS A 33 -5.44 -42.68 27.10
C LYS A 33 -3.99 -42.51 27.52
N LYS A 34 -3.53 -41.28 27.79
CA LYS A 34 -2.14 -41.04 28.19
C LYS A 34 -1.81 -41.65 29.55
N LEU A 35 -2.70 -41.52 30.53
CA LEU A 35 -2.47 -42.02 31.89
C LEU A 35 -2.85 -43.49 32.07
N LYS A 36 -3.30 -44.17 31.00
CA LYS A 36 -3.71 -45.58 31.00
C LYS A 36 -4.73 -45.92 32.09
N LEU A 37 -5.68 -45.02 32.34
CA LEU A 37 -6.71 -45.20 33.38
C LEU A 37 -7.93 -45.95 32.83
N ARG A 38 -8.50 -46.86 33.62
CA ARG A 38 -9.62 -47.72 33.20
C ARG A 38 -10.93 -46.94 33.05
N ALA A 39 -11.24 -46.03 33.97
CA ALA A 39 -12.52 -45.31 34.01
C ALA A 39 -12.37 -43.80 33.77
N VAL A 40 -13.31 -43.24 33.01
CA VAL A 40 -13.43 -41.79 32.75
C VAL A 40 -13.79 -41.01 34.03
N SER A 41 -14.59 -41.62 34.91
CA SER A 41 -15.02 -41.03 36.20
C SER A 41 -13.85 -40.65 37.11
N THR A 42 -12.78 -41.46 37.15
CA THR A 42 -11.58 -41.18 37.95
C THR A 42 -10.85 -39.91 37.49
N ILE A 43 -10.95 -39.55 36.21
CA ILE A 43 -10.31 -38.33 35.66
C ILE A 43 -11.15 -37.10 36.01
N HIS A 44 -12.47 -37.21 35.94
CA HIS A 44 -13.38 -36.18 36.42
C HIS A 44 -13.13 -35.89 37.91
N GLU A 45 -12.96 -36.93 38.73
CA GLU A 45 -12.64 -36.80 40.15
C GLU A 45 -11.31 -36.05 40.34
N HIS A 46 -10.23 -36.47 39.67
CA HIS A 46 -8.93 -35.79 39.78
C HIS A 46 -8.96 -34.34 39.29
N ILE A 47 -9.67 -34.03 38.20
CA ILE A 47 -9.81 -32.67 37.69
C ILE A 47 -10.63 -31.81 38.66
N ASN A 48 -11.72 -32.34 39.22
CA ASN A 48 -12.55 -31.61 40.19
C ASN A 48 -11.77 -31.35 41.48
N THR A 49 -11.04 -32.34 42.00
CA THR A 49 -10.18 -32.13 43.18
C THR A 49 -9.06 -31.12 42.89
N LEU A 50 -8.46 -31.14 41.70
CA LEU A 50 -7.46 -30.14 41.30
C LEU A 50 -8.08 -28.74 41.12
N LYS A 51 -9.35 -28.65 40.70
CA LYS A 51 -10.12 -27.40 40.62
C LYS A 51 -10.43 -26.85 42.01
N GLU A 52 -10.95 -27.68 42.92
CA GLU A 52 -11.21 -27.32 44.32
C GLU A 52 -9.94 -26.88 45.06
N LYS A 53 -8.80 -27.53 44.76
CA LYS A 53 -7.49 -27.17 45.31
C LYS A 53 -6.85 -25.96 44.63
N GLY A 54 -7.50 -25.35 43.64
CA GLY A 54 -7.04 -24.13 42.96
C GLY A 54 -5.86 -24.33 42.00
N TYR A 55 -5.64 -25.53 41.48
CA TYR A 55 -4.62 -25.85 40.47
C TYR A 55 -5.18 -25.81 39.03
N LEU A 56 -6.48 -26.01 38.84
CA LEU A 56 -7.13 -25.97 37.52
C LEU A 56 -8.40 -25.12 37.55
N SER A 57 -8.73 -24.48 36.43
CA SER A 57 -10.04 -23.87 36.16
C SER A 57 -10.70 -24.58 34.98
N LYS A 58 -12.02 -24.77 35.06
CA LYS A 58 -12.81 -25.40 33.99
C LYS A 58 -14.14 -24.67 33.84
N SER A 59 -14.47 -24.24 32.62
CA SER A 59 -15.78 -23.68 32.26
C SER A 59 -16.77 -24.80 31.87
N ASP A 60 -17.98 -24.72 32.42
CA ASP A 60 -19.02 -25.73 32.22
C ASP A 60 -19.74 -25.46 30.91
N ASN A 61 -19.18 -25.95 29.78
CA ASN A 61 -19.87 -26.29 28.51
C ASN A 61 -18.93 -26.54 27.30
N SER A 62 -17.68 -26.99 27.52
CA SER A 62 -16.79 -27.36 26.40
C SER A 62 -15.88 -28.52 26.77
N ALA A 63 -15.65 -29.43 25.81
CA ALA A 63 -14.76 -30.59 25.94
C ALA A 63 -13.29 -30.21 26.18
N ARG A 64 -12.89 -28.96 25.89
CA ARG A 64 -11.51 -28.44 25.98
C ARG A 64 -11.44 -27.13 26.76
N SER A 65 -11.98 -27.15 27.97
CA SER A 65 -12.15 -25.97 28.83
C SER A 65 -11.21 -25.93 30.04
N ILE A 66 -10.25 -26.86 30.16
CA ILE A 66 -9.38 -26.97 31.33
C ILE A 66 -8.17 -26.06 31.17
N SER A 67 -7.99 -25.11 32.08
CA SER A 67 -6.84 -24.21 32.14
C SER A 67 -6.10 -24.32 33.49
N PRO A 68 -4.77 -24.41 33.50
CA PRO A 68 -3.98 -24.42 34.74
C PRO A 68 -4.05 -23.09 35.49
N SER A 69 -4.38 -23.15 36.77
CA SER A 69 -4.37 -22.00 37.68
C SER A 69 -3.01 -21.96 38.39
N ARG A 70 -2.13 -21.07 37.90
CA ARG A 70 -0.75 -20.78 38.37
C ARG A 70 0.38 -21.74 37.97
N GLN A 71 1.17 -21.28 37.01
CA GLN A 71 2.62 -21.07 37.22
C GLN A 71 2.90 -19.58 37.01
N ILE A 72 3.51 -18.93 38.01
CA ILE A 72 4.22 -17.66 37.82
C ILE A 72 5.40 -17.99 36.91
N LYS A 73 5.40 -17.50 35.67
CA LYS A 73 6.65 -17.23 34.98
C LYS A 73 6.83 -15.73 35.07
N SER A 74 7.88 -15.28 35.75
CA SER A 74 8.26 -13.87 35.83
C SER A 74 8.21 -13.29 34.41
N VAL A 75 7.32 -12.33 34.17
CA VAL A 75 7.36 -11.55 32.95
C VAL A 75 8.63 -10.73 33.01
N ILE A 76 9.56 -10.99 32.09
CA ILE A 76 10.79 -10.23 31.98
C ILE A 76 10.59 -9.24 30.86
N GLU A 77 10.71 -7.95 31.17
CA GLU A 77 10.70 -6.90 30.17
C GLU A 77 12.10 -6.72 29.60
N ILE A 78 12.24 -6.94 28.29
CA ILE A 78 13.49 -6.72 27.57
C ILE A 78 13.30 -5.51 26.65
N PRO A 79 14.21 -4.51 26.68
CA PRO A 79 14.10 -3.35 25.80
C PRO A 79 14.37 -3.75 24.35
N ILE A 80 13.51 -3.29 23.44
CA ILE A 80 13.81 -3.25 22.01
C ILE A 80 14.68 -2.03 21.77
N VAL A 81 15.94 -2.25 21.36
CA VAL A 81 16.93 -1.17 21.24
C VAL A 81 17.13 -0.72 19.79
N GLY A 82 16.43 -1.33 18.83
CA GLY A 82 16.50 -0.92 17.42
C GLY A 82 16.10 -2.00 16.43
N ARG A 83 16.51 -1.80 15.18
CA ARG A 83 16.30 -2.74 14.07
C ARG A 83 17.65 -3.28 13.57
N ILE A 84 17.68 -4.50 13.05
CA ILE A 84 18.89 -5.12 12.50
C ILE A 84 18.64 -5.74 11.14
N ALA A 85 19.53 -5.44 10.20
CA ALA A 85 19.45 -5.98 8.86
C ALA A 85 20.04 -7.40 8.81
N ALA A 86 19.21 -8.36 8.44
CA ALA A 86 19.58 -9.68 7.95
C ALA A 86 19.98 -9.56 6.47
N GLY A 87 21.06 -8.82 6.18
CA GLY A 87 21.48 -8.59 4.80
C GLY A 87 22.66 -7.64 4.71
N GLN A 88 22.41 -6.45 4.12
CA GLN A 88 23.37 -5.36 4.07
C GLN A 88 23.38 -4.57 5.38
N PRO A 89 24.52 -3.97 5.74
CA PRO A 89 24.68 -3.47 7.09
C PRO A 89 24.07 -2.06 7.21
N ILE A 90 23.57 -1.69 8.40
CA ILE A 90 22.97 -0.37 8.68
C ILE A 90 23.43 0.10 10.07
N GLU A 91 23.52 1.42 10.27
CA GLU A 91 23.69 2.07 11.57
C GLU A 91 22.58 1.66 12.57
N ALA A 92 22.99 1.20 13.75
CA ALA A 92 22.06 0.91 14.84
C ALA A 92 21.56 2.22 15.46
N ILE A 93 20.32 2.60 15.19
CA ILE A 93 19.66 3.73 15.85
C ILE A 93 19.10 3.24 17.20
N GLU A 94 19.67 3.73 18.31
CA GLU A 94 19.16 3.52 19.67
C GLU A 94 17.91 4.37 19.93
N ASN A 95 16.73 3.90 19.51
CA ASN A 95 15.45 4.48 19.97
C ASN A 95 15.00 3.72 21.22
N ARG A 96 14.98 4.39 22.38
CA ARG A 96 14.70 3.79 23.70
C ARG A 96 13.24 3.94 24.15
N GLU A 97 12.25 3.39 23.45
CA GLU A 97 10.85 3.48 23.97
C GLU A 97 9.94 2.25 23.80
N ASP A 98 10.42 1.08 23.35
CA ASP A 98 9.61 -0.15 23.32
C ASP A 98 10.23 -1.27 24.16
N THR A 99 9.44 -1.95 25.01
CA THR A 99 9.83 -3.19 25.72
C THR A 99 8.98 -4.37 25.27
N ILE A 100 9.55 -5.58 25.31
CA ILE A 100 8.82 -6.83 25.09
C ILE A 100 8.70 -7.61 26.40
N SER A 101 7.48 -8.05 26.70
CA SER A 101 7.20 -8.95 27.81
C SER A 101 7.46 -10.39 27.39
N LEU A 102 8.45 -11.02 28.00
CA LEU A 102 8.86 -12.38 27.68
C LEU A 102 8.68 -13.36 28.82
N VAL A 103 8.30 -14.57 28.43
CA VAL A 103 8.11 -15.72 29.30
C VAL A 103 9.01 -16.84 28.79
N ASN A 104 10.29 -16.84 29.19
CA ASN A 104 11.27 -17.84 28.80
C ASN A 104 11.97 -18.45 30.03
N PRO A 105 11.84 -19.78 30.28
CA PRO A 105 12.46 -20.44 31.44
C PRO A 105 13.99 -20.41 31.44
N ASN A 106 14.63 -20.15 30.30
CA ASN A 106 16.09 -20.08 30.16
C ASN A 106 16.67 -18.67 30.39
N ILE A 107 15.82 -17.64 30.48
CA ILE A 107 16.23 -16.25 30.74
C ILE A 107 15.80 -15.92 32.18
N LYS A 108 16.76 -15.77 33.09
CA LYS A 108 16.50 -15.56 34.52
C LYS A 108 16.41 -14.07 34.92
N SER A 109 16.87 -13.15 34.08
CA SER A 109 16.86 -11.70 34.30
C SER A 109 16.92 -10.95 32.97
N SER A 110 16.35 -9.74 32.91
CA SER A 110 16.48 -8.80 31.78
C SER A 110 17.90 -8.24 31.64
N GLN A 111 18.68 -8.27 32.72
CA GLN A 111 20.02 -7.69 32.76
C GLN A 111 20.95 -8.42 31.76
N GLY A 112 21.57 -7.66 30.86
CA GLY A 112 22.46 -8.19 29.83
C GLY A 112 21.76 -8.72 28.57
N HIS A 113 20.45 -8.50 28.41
CA HIS A 113 19.71 -8.84 27.19
C HIS A 113 19.08 -7.61 26.56
N TYR A 114 18.93 -7.64 25.24
CA TYR A 114 18.22 -6.63 24.46
C TYR A 114 17.55 -7.30 23.25
N ALA A 115 16.57 -6.63 22.68
CA ALA A 115 15.85 -7.14 21.51
C ALA A 115 16.09 -6.25 20.29
N LEU A 116 16.15 -6.85 19.11
CA LEU A 116 16.20 -6.15 17.83
C LEU A 116 15.10 -6.69 16.91
N ARG A 117 14.48 -5.79 16.13
CA ARG A 117 13.56 -6.18 15.07
C ARG A 117 14.33 -6.53 13.80
N VAL A 118 14.07 -7.68 13.22
CA VAL A 118 14.76 -8.17 12.02
C VAL A 118 14.20 -7.49 10.77
N ILE A 119 15.08 -7.01 9.90
CA ILE A 119 14.75 -6.51 8.55
C ILE A 119 15.49 -7.35 7.51
N GLY A 120 14.79 -7.85 6.50
CA GLY A 120 15.38 -8.60 5.39
C GLY A 120 15.31 -10.13 5.57
N GLU A 121 15.81 -10.84 4.57
CA GLU A 121 15.57 -12.27 4.40
C GLU A 121 16.84 -13.13 4.52
N SER A 122 18.00 -12.61 4.95
CA SER A 122 19.23 -13.42 4.94
C SER A 122 19.25 -14.56 5.94
N MET A 123 18.25 -14.71 6.81
CA MET A 123 18.24 -15.70 7.89
C MET A 123 17.00 -16.61 7.84
N ILE A 124 16.28 -16.65 6.71
CA ILE A 124 15.03 -17.41 6.55
C ILE A 124 15.21 -18.93 6.75
N ASP A 125 16.35 -19.49 6.32
CA ASP A 125 16.66 -20.92 6.51
C ASP A 125 17.07 -21.24 7.96
N GLU A 126 17.25 -20.22 8.80
CA GLU A 126 17.40 -20.32 10.26
C GLU A 126 16.04 -20.14 10.98
N GLY A 127 14.96 -19.94 10.22
CA GLY A 127 13.63 -19.66 10.75
C GLY A 127 13.49 -18.25 11.36
N ILE A 128 14.35 -17.32 10.94
CA ILE A 128 14.29 -15.90 11.32
C ILE A 128 13.80 -15.11 10.10
N PHE A 129 12.58 -14.60 10.18
CA PHE A 129 11.91 -13.92 9.08
C PHE A 129 11.90 -12.41 9.25
N ASN A 130 11.66 -11.69 8.15
CA ASN A 130 11.50 -10.24 8.18
C ASN A 130 10.35 -9.85 9.12
N GLY A 131 10.61 -8.94 10.05
CA GLY A 131 9.64 -8.47 11.04
C GLY A 131 9.65 -9.23 12.38
N ASP A 132 10.37 -10.35 12.47
CA ASP A 132 10.57 -11.07 13.74
C ASP A 132 11.35 -10.22 14.75
N ILE A 133 11.16 -10.52 16.03
CA ILE A 133 11.95 -9.92 17.10
C ILE A 133 12.94 -10.95 17.61
N VAL A 134 14.24 -10.64 17.55
CA VAL A 134 15.30 -11.48 18.09
C VAL A 134 15.75 -10.95 19.44
N VAL A 135 15.79 -11.84 20.43
CA VAL A 135 16.34 -11.56 21.76
C VAL A 135 17.81 -11.93 21.74
N ILE A 136 18.65 -10.98 22.15
CA ILE A 136 20.09 -11.06 22.08
C ILE A 136 20.66 -10.99 23.48
N LYS A 137 21.58 -11.91 23.78
CA LYS A 137 22.42 -11.86 24.98
C LYS A 137 23.67 -11.05 24.65
N LYS A 138 23.92 -9.97 25.39
CA LYS A 138 25.09 -9.09 25.21
C LYS A 138 26.35 -9.85 25.61
N GLN A 139 27.24 -10.07 24.64
CA GLN A 139 28.53 -10.74 24.81
C GLN A 139 29.45 -10.41 23.63
N SER A 140 30.76 -10.41 23.87
CA SER A 140 31.79 -10.05 22.88
C SER A 140 32.41 -11.24 22.14
N VAL A 141 32.00 -12.46 22.48
CA VAL A 141 32.53 -13.71 21.92
C VAL A 141 31.37 -14.59 21.48
N ALA A 142 31.52 -15.29 20.37
CA ALA A 142 30.56 -16.28 19.88
C ALA A 142 31.28 -17.52 19.36
N GLU A 143 30.62 -18.68 19.47
CA GLU A 143 31.09 -19.94 18.94
C GLU A 143 30.72 -20.09 17.45
N ASN A 144 31.46 -20.94 16.74
CA ASN A 144 31.19 -21.20 15.33
C ASN A 144 29.78 -21.76 15.14
N GLY A 145 29.03 -21.18 14.19
CA GLY A 145 27.65 -21.56 13.89
C GLY A 145 26.61 -20.90 14.79
N GLN A 146 26.98 -19.98 15.68
CA GLN A 146 26.01 -19.14 16.39
C GLN A 146 25.53 -17.98 15.50
N THR A 147 24.27 -17.61 15.67
CA THR A 147 23.70 -16.41 15.02
C THR A 147 24.03 -15.20 15.88
N VAL A 148 24.77 -14.25 15.32
CA VAL A 148 25.34 -13.11 16.05
C VAL A 148 24.87 -11.79 15.49
N VAL A 149 24.86 -10.78 16.36
CA VAL A 149 24.92 -9.37 15.97
C VAL A 149 26.39 -9.03 15.75
N ALA A 150 26.80 -8.94 14.48
CA ALA A 150 28.14 -8.58 14.07
C ALA A 150 28.17 -7.12 13.63
N ILE A 151 29.14 -6.36 14.13
CA ILE A 151 29.50 -5.06 13.59
C ILE A 151 30.67 -5.27 12.62
N ILE A 152 30.50 -4.73 11.42
CA ILE A 152 31.49 -4.76 10.34
C ILE A 152 31.72 -3.32 9.83
N ASP A 153 32.64 -3.15 8.87
CA ASP A 153 33.02 -1.92 8.16
C ASP A 153 32.13 -0.68 8.43
N ASP A 154 32.72 0.46 8.80
CA ASP A 154 32.00 1.72 9.09
C ASP A 154 30.91 1.62 10.19
N ASN A 155 31.09 0.70 11.16
CA ASN A 155 30.23 0.52 12.33
C ASN A 155 28.80 0.02 12.02
N GLU A 156 28.66 -0.73 10.92
CA GLU A 156 27.37 -1.21 10.48
C GLU A 156 27.01 -2.58 11.10
N ALA A 157 25.77 -2.74 11.57
CA ALA A 157 25.30 -3.96 12.25
C ALA A 157 24.61 -4.96 11.30
N THR A 158 24.92 -6.26 11.42
CA THR A 158 24.29 -7.34 10.65
C THR A 158 24.00 -8.58 11.49
N LEU A 159 22.95 -9.31 11.10
CA LEU A 159 22.62 -10.61 11.68
C LEU A 159 23.06 -11.77 10.77
N LYS A 160 24.00 -12.61 11.22
CA LYS A 160 24.57 -13.73 10.44
C LYS A 160 25.03 -14.89 11.32
N LYS A 161 25.25 -16.06 10.71
CA LYS A 161 26.04 -17.13 11.33
C LYS A 161 27.52 -16.76 11.30
N LEU A 162 28.18 -16.80 12.45
CA LEU A 162 29.62 -16.53 12.54
C LEU A 162 30.41 -17.83 12.47
N TYR A 163 31.46 -17.85 11.63
CA TYR A 163 32.47 -18.89 11.63
C TYR A 163 33.87 -18.27 11.62
N LYS A 164 34.66 -18.58 12.64
CA LYS A 164 36.08 -18.21 12.73
C LYS A 164 36.93 -19.21 11.96
N GLU A 165 37.59 -18.72 10.91
CA GLU A 165 38.59 -19.45 10.12
C GLU A 165 40.01 -19.03 10.55
N LYS A 166 41.05 -19.70 10.04
CA LYS A 166 42.45 -19.48 10.48
C LYS A 166 42.94 -18.02 10.31
N THR A 167 42.43 -17.29 9.31
CA THR A 167 42.92 -15.96 8.93
C THR A 167 41.82 -14.90 8.78
N ARG A 168 40.55 -15.27 9.02
CA ARG A 168 39.37 -14.42 8.77
C ARG A 168 38.12 -14.97 9.45
N PHE A 169 37.07 -14.17 9.47
CA PHE A 169 35.71 -14.55 9.85
C PHE A 169 34.85 -14.69 8.60
N ARG A 170 34.04 -15.75 8.55
CA ARG A 170 32.98 -15.95 7.57
C ARG A 170 31.64 -15.62 8.23
N LEU A 171 30.94 -14.66 7.66
CA LEU A 171 29.59 -14.27 8.04
C LEU A 171 28.63 -14.87 7.01
N GLU A 172 27.96 -15.94 7.42
CA GLU A 172 27.15 -16.75 6.52
C GLU A 172 25.67 -16.39 6.67
N PRO A 173 25.00 -15.99 5.56
CA PRO A 173 23.56 -15.91 5.53
C PRO A 173 22.97 -17.33 5.57
N ARG A 174 21.81 -17.47 6.19
CA ARG A 174 20.95 -18.65 6.09
C ARG A 174 19.83 -18.33 5.10
N ASN A 175 20.24 -18.13 3.85
CA ASN A 175 19.39 -17.97 2.68
C ASN A 175 20.16 -18.47 1.45
N GLN A 176 19.67 -19.51 0.79
CA GLN A 176 20.32 -20.13 -0.37
C GLN A 176 20.59 -19.18 -1.54
N ASN A 177 19.87 -18.06 -1.64
CA ASN A 177 20.03 -17.07 -2.70
C ASN A 177 21.07 -15.98 -2.36
N MET A 178 21.79 -16.10 -1.24
CA MET A 178 22.75 -15.10 -0.77
C MET A 178 24.14 -15.72 -0.53
N LEU A 179 25.19 -15.01 -0.94
CA LEU A 179 26.57 -15.47 -0.75
C LEU A 179 27.12 -15.07 0.64
N PRO A 180 27.92 -15.94 1.29
CA PRO A 180 28.70 -15.56 2.47
C PRO A 180 29.68 -14.44 2.15
N PHE A 181 29.98 -13.62 3.15
CA PHE A 181 31.06 -12.63 3.05
C PHE A 181 32.08 -12.82 4.15
N PHE A 182 33.30 -12.39 3.86
CA PHE A 182 34.48 -12.65 4.68
C PHE A 182 35.09 -11.33 5.15
N ARG A 183 35.52 -11.29 6.41
CA ARG A 183 36.19 -10.13 7.01
C ARG A 183 37.38 -10.56 7.85
N LYS A 184 38.43 -9.75 7.87
CA LYS A 184 39.60 -10.01 8.72
C LYS A 184 39.26 -9.83 10.20
N GLU A 185 38.40 -8.87 10.49
CA GLU A 185 37.95 -8.52 11.85
C GLU A 185 36.43 -8.39 11.87
N VAL A 186 35.81 -8.83 12.96
CA VAL A 186 34.37 -8.70 13.22
C VAL A 186 34.21 -8.45 14.71
N GLU A 187 33.46 -7.41 15.08
CA GLU A 187 33.08 -7.19 16.47
C GLU A 187 31.73 -7.86 16.74
N VAL A 188 31.68 -8.75 17.73
CA VAL A 188 30.42 -9.38 18.19
C VAL A 188 29.82 -8.51 19.29
N ARG A 189 28.56 -8.07 19.12
CA ARG A 189 27.82 -7.32 20.15
C ARG A 189 26.87 -8.20 20.97
N GLY A 190 26.52 -9.36 20.43
CA GLY A 190 25.74 -10.36 21.15
C GLY A 190 25.34 -11.56 20.29
N VAL A 191 24.75 -12.56 20.95
CA VAL A 191 24.29 -13.82 20.35
C VAL A 191 22.77 -13.93 20.48
N VAL A 192 22.10 -14.37 19.42
CA VAL A 192 20.65 -14.61 19.44
C VAL A 192 20.34 -15.82 20.32
N VAL A 193 19.48 -15.62 21.32
CA VAL A 193 19.06 -16.67 22.28
C VAL A 193 17.60 -17.06 22.11
N GLN A 194 16.79 -16.20 21.50
CA GLN A 194 15.37 -16.49 21.22
C GLN A 194 14.89 -15.70 20.01
N VAL A 195 14.04 -16.33 19.21
CA VAL A 195 13.30 -15.68 18.12
C VAL A 195 11.84 -15.63 18.55
N ILE A 196 11.26 -14.44 18.55
CA ILE A 196 9.84 -14.24 18.79
C ILE A 196 9.24 -13.95 17.43
N ARG A 197 8.49 -14.92 16.93
CA ARG A 197 7.74 -14.73 15.70
C ARG A 197 6.69 -13.67 15.95
N ASN A 198 6.66 -12.68 15.06
CA ASN A 198 5.47 -11.89 14.96
C ASN A 198 4.40 -12.78 14.31
N ILE A 199 3.69 -13.56 15.11
CA ILE A 199 2.51 -14.28 14.66
C ILE A 199 1.41 -13.22 14.50
N SER A 200 1.53 -12.39 13.46
CA SER A 200 0.33 -12.03 12.72
C SER A 200 -0.17 -13.37 12.22
N THR A 201 -1.17 -13.90 12.90
CA THR A 201 -1.84 -15.14 12.53
C THR A 201 -2.05 -15.13 11.03
N GLU A 202 -1.33 -16.01 10.34
CA GLU A 202 -1.81 -16.64 9.12
C GLU A 202 -3.12 -17.33 9.52
N GLU A 203 -4.21 -16.56 9.57
CA GLU A 203 -5.53 -17.14 9.55
C GLU A 203 -5.72 -17.69 8.15
N GLU A 204 -5.94 -19.01 8.08
CA GLU A 204 -6.70 -19.66 7.03
C GLU A 204 -7.76 -18.69 6.48
N LYS A 205 -7.82 -18.56 5.16
CA LYS A 205 -8.78 -17.75 4.41
C LYS A 205 -10.22 -17.94 4.94
N LYS A 206 -10.60 -17.19 5.95
CA LYS A 206 -12.00 -16.85 6.22
C LYS A 206 -12.30 -15.64 5.34
N PRO A 207 -13.45 -15.64 4.62
CA PRO A 207 -13.84 -14.47 3.85
C PRO A 207 -13.81 -13.28 4.81
N GLN A 208 -13.04 -12.25 4.45
CA GLN A 208 -12.95 -11.02 5.24
C GLN A 208 -14.36 -10.66 5.69
N LYS A 209 -14.62 -10.74 7.00
CA LYS A 209 -15.84 -10.15 7.55
C LYS A 209 -15.76 -8.70 7.16
N LYS A 210 -16.60 -8.31 6.19
CA LYS A 210 -16.85 -6.93 5.79
C LYS A 210 -17.02 -6.15 7.08
N THR A 211 -15.97 -5.44 7.47
CA THR A 211 -16.15 -4.34 8.40
C THR A 211 -17.11 -3.40 7.70
N LYS A 212 -17.99 -2.77 8.48
CA LYS A 212 -19.06 -1.90 7.98
C LYS A 212 -18.54 -0.65 7.22
N HIS A 213 -17.22 -0.57 6.96
CA HIS A 213 -16.49 0.53 6.36
C HIS A 213 -15.54 -0.03 5.27
N GLY A 214 -15.72 0.45 4.04
CA GLY A 214 -15.13 -0.11 2.80
C GLY A 214 -13.61 -0.08 2.71
N PHE A 215 -13.10 -0.75 1.67
CA PHE A 215 -11.68 -0.87 1.34
C PHE A 215 -10.97 0.49 1.34
N ARG A 216 -9.78 0.53 1.92
CA ARG A 216 -8.95 1.74 2.05
C ARG A 216 -8.06 1.93 0.83
N THR A 217 -7.97 3.17 0.36
CA THR A 217 -7.14 3.56 -0.79
C THR A 217 -6.05 4.54 -0.38
N ILE A 218 -4.92 4.50 -1.07
CA ILE A 218 -4.00 5.65 -1.17
C ILE A 218 -4.06 6.24 -2.58
N ASP A 219 -3.97 7.56 -2.68
CA ASP A 219 -4.03 8.30 -3.95
C ASP A 219 -2.67 8.97 -4.23
N LEU A 220 -1.86 8.35 -5.08
CA LEU A 220 -0.54 8.86 -5.47
C LEU A 220 -0.67 9.74 -6.72
N PHE A 221 0.10 10.83 -6.78
CA PHE A 221 -0.02 11.83 -7.85
C PHE A 221 -1.47 12.37 -7.94
N ALA A 222 -2.03 12.65 -6.77
CA ALA A 222 -3.46 12.87 -6.59
C ALA A 222 -3.97 14.12 -7.32
N GLY A 223 -3.10 15.10 -7.57
CA GLY A 223 -3.47 16.40 -8.11
C GLY A 223 -4.61 17.03 -7.31
N VAL A 224 -5.79 17.09 -7.93
CA VAL A 224 -7.03 17.63 -7.33
C VAL A 224 -8.05 16.54 -6.96
N GLY A 225 -7.61 15.30 -6.78
CA GLY A 225 -8.43 14.21 -6.22
C GLY A 225 -9.43 13.59 -7.18
N GLY A 226 -9.21 13.69 -8.49
CA GLY A 226 -10.14 13.13 -9.48
C GLY A 226 -10.27 11.61 -9.39
N ILE A 227 -9.18 10.89 -9.10
CA ILE A 227 -9.21 9.43 -8.92
C ILE A 227 -9.88 9.10 -7.59
N ARG A 228 -9.50 9.78 -6.49
CA ARG A 228 -10.14 9.67 -5.18
C ARG A 228 -11.66 9.77 -5.24
N ILE A 229 -12.22 10.82 -5.85
CA ILE A 229 -13.68 11.02 -5.92
C ILE A 229 -14.34 9.80 -6.58
N GLY A 230 -13.78 9.30 -7.68
CA GLY A 230 -14.33 8.13 -8.37
C GLY A 230 -14.35 6.88 -7.48
N PHE A 231 -13.31 6.67 -6.67
CA PHE A 231 -13.25 5.54 -5.73
C PHE A 231 -14.17 5.73 -4.52
N GLU A 232 -14.23 6.92 -3.95
CA GLU A 232 -15.12 7.21 -2.81
C GLU A 232 -16.60 7.09 -3.21
N ASN A 233 -16.97 7.56 -4.41
CA ASN A 233 -18.31 7.34 -4.99
C ASN A 233 -18.65 5.85 -5.20
N ALA A 234 -17.64 4.99 -5.35
CA ALA A 234 -17.80 3.54 -5.47
C ALA A 234 -17.80 2.82 -4.10
N GLY A 235 -17.61 3.54 -2.99
CA GLY A 235 -17.65 3.00 -1.63
C GLY A 235 -16.30 2.65 -1.01
N PHE A 236 -15.19 3.08 -1.61
CA PHE A 236 -13.85 3.01 -1.00
C PHE A 236 -13.63 4.20 -0.05
N LYS A 237 -12.58 4.14 0.77
CA LYS A 237 -12.17 5.24 1.65
C LYS A 237 -10.71 5.60 1.43
N THR A 238 -10.43 6.83 1.02
CA THR A 238 -9.03 7.27 0.88
C THR A 238 -8.45 7.61 2.24
N VAL A 239 -7.29 7.04 2.57
CA VAL A 239 -6.59 7.25 3.85
C VAL A 239 -5.30 8.07 3.71
N PHE A 240 -4.78 8.21 2.49
CA PHE A 240 -3.59 8.99 2.18
C PHE A 240 -3.66 9.53 0.77
N ALA A 241 -3.14 10.74 0.57
CA ALA A 241 -2.99 11.33 -0.75
C ALA A 241 -1.68 12.11 -0.84
N ASN A 242 -0.98 11.97 -1.96
CA ASN A 242 0.28 12.65 -2.22
C ASN A 242 0.33 13.27 -3.61
N ASP A 243 0.90 14.47 -3.70
CA ASP A 243 1.36 15.08 -4.94
C ASP A 243 2.61 15.92 -4.65
N PHE A 244 3.44 16.20 -5.65
CA PHE A 244 4.63 17.05 -5.46
C PHE A 244 4.34 18.53 -5.72
N GLU A 245 3.23 18.87 -6.39
CA GLU A 245 2.89 20.24 -6.80
C GLU A 245 2.15 20.99 -5.68
N PRO A 246 2.76 22.02 -5.05
CA PRO A 246 2.11 22.74 -3.95
C PRO A 246 0.82 23.45 -4.36
N GLN A 247 0.71 23.86 -5.64
CA GLN A 247 -0.46 24.61 -6.12
C GLN A 247 -1.76 23.82 -6.08
N CYS A 248 -1.72 22.47 -6.09
CA CYS A 248 -2.95 21.68 -6.03
C CYS A 248 -3.46 21.44 -4.59
N LYS A 249 -2.62 21.69 -3.58
CA LYS A 249 -2.95 21.46 -2.16
C LYS A 249 -4.19 22.22 -1.72
N GLU A 250 -4.25 23.50 -2.01
CA GLU A 250 -5.37 24.33 -1.57
C GLU A 250 -6.68 23.89 -2.23
N THR A 251 -6.68 23.57 -3.53
CA THR A 251 -7.84 23.00 -4.21
C THR A 251 -8.25 21.64 -3.62
N TYR A 252 -7.28 20.77 -3.33
CA TYR A 252 -7.52 19.45 -2.76
C TYR A 252 -8.11 19.54 -1.34
N ASP A 253 -7.41 20.22 -0.43
CA ASP A 253 -7.79 20.33 0.99
C ASP A 253 -9.12 21.08 1.19
N LEU A 254 -9.52 21.92 0.23
CA LEU A 254 -10.84 22.58 0.24
C LEU A 254 -12.00 21.59 0.03
N ASN A 255 -11.75 20.48 -0.67
CA ASN A 255 -12.76 19.49 -1.02
C ASN A 255 -12.70 18.23 -0.15
N PHE A 256 -11.56 17.96 0.50
CA PHE A 256 -11.38 16.77 1.34
C PHE A 256 -10.90 17.14 2.76
N LYS A 257 -11.72 16.83 3.77
CA LYS A 257 -11.47 17.26 5.17
C LYS A 257 -10.65 16.27 5.99
N ASP A 258 -10.71 14.99 5.67
CA ASP A 258 -10.11 13.90 6.43
C ASP A 258 -8.65 13.66 6.03
N SER A 259 -8.42 13.10 4.84
CA SER A 259 -7.08 12.84 4.30
C SER A 259 -6.65 14.03 3.44
N LYS A 260 -5.99 15.01 4.05
CA LYS A 260 -5.40 16.16 3.35
C LYS A 260 -4.24 15.75 2.44
N LEU A 261 -3.92 16.58 1.46
CA LEU A 261 -2.83 16.34 0.53
C LEU A 261 -1.46 16.54 1.21
N VAL A 262 -0.64 15.49 1.17
CA VAL A 262 0.78 15.55 1.52
C VAL A 262 1.55 16.05 0.30
N VAL A 263 2.07 17.28 0.38
CA VAL A 263 2.89 17.88 -0.68
C VAL A 263 4.34 17.47 -0.48
N GLU A 264 4.76 16.41 -1.14
CA GLU A 264 6.13 15.91 -1.09
C GLU A 264 6.42 15.08 -2.34
N ASP A 265 7.69 15.00 -2.70
CA ASP A 265 8.19 14.07 -3.69
C ASP A 265 8.03 12.62 -3.19
N ILE A 266 7.28 11.79 -3.91
CA ILE A 266 7.03 10.39 -3.55
C ILE A 266 8.31 9.57 -3.30
N ARG A 267 9.45 9.99 -3.87
CA ARG A 267 10.76 9.38 -3.66
C ARG A 267 11.29 9.56 -2.25
N LYS A 268 10.82 10.59 -1.54
CA LYS A 268 11.19 10.89 -0.14
C LYS A 268 10.23 10.25 0.87
N ILE A 269 9.12 9.69 0.41
CA ILE A 269 8.14 9.04 1.28
C ILE A 269 8.55 7.59 1.52
N GLY A 270 8.91 7.31 2.77
CA GLY A 270 9.27 5.98 3.25
C GLY A 270 8.07 5.04 3.26
N ILE A 271 8.34 3.74 3.19
CA ILE A 271 7.28 2.72 3.26
C ILE A 271 6.57 2.75 4.61
N ASP A 272 7.29 3.08 5.68
CA ASP A 272 6.78 3.16 7.05
C ASP A 272 5.93 4.43 7.28
N ASP A 273 6.08 5.46 6.44
CA ASP A 273 5.29 6.70 6.52
C ASP A 273 3.87 6.53 5.94
N LEU A 274 3.63 5.44 5.20
CA LEU A 274 2.34 5.17 4.57
C LEU A 274 1.39 4.45 5.53
N PRO A 275 0.14 4.93 5.71
CA PRO A 275 -0.85 4.25 6.53
C PRO A 275 -1.25 2.91 5.90
N ASN A 276 -1.91 2.05 6.67
CA ASN A 276 -2.44 0.79 6.13
C ASN A 276 -3.50 1.05 5.06
N PHE A 277 -3.36 0.42 3.90
CA PHE A 277 -4.27 0.54 2.77
C PHE A 277 -4.45 -0.80 2.06
N ASP A 278 -5.56 -0.93 1.35
CA ASP A 278 -5.94 -2.15 0.64
C ASP A 278 -5.76 -1.96 -0.88
N PHE A 279 -5.89 -0.74 -1.39
CA PHE A 279 -5.72 -0.40 -2.80
C PHE A 279 -4.78 0.79 -3.03
N LEU A 280 -3.93 0.70 -4.06
CA LEU A 280 -3.09 1.81 -4.51
C LEU A 280 -3.68 2.43 -5.77
N LEU A 281 -3.85 3.76 -5.77
CA LEU A 281 -4.34 4.53 -6.90
C LEU A 281 -3.22 5.45 -7.41
N GLY A 282 -3.10 5.64 -8.73
CA GLY A 282 -2.13 6.60 -9.26
C GLY A 282 -2.28 6.98 -10.73
N GLY A 283 -2.38 8.29 -10.99
CA GLY A 283 -2.28 8.88 -12.33
C GLY A 283 -0.85 9.37 -12.60
N PHE A 284 0.06 8.44 -12.87
CA PHE A 284 1.49 8.75 -12.93
C PHE A 284 1.89 9.38 -14.28
N PRO A 285 2.90 10.27 -14.31
CA PRO A 285 3.33 10.91 -15.54
C PRO A 285 3.99 9.90 -16.52
N CYS A 286 3.78 10.12 -17.81
CA CYS A 286 4.36 9.29 -18.87
C CYS A 286 5.85 9.61 -19.06
N GLN A 287 6.75 8.71 -18.64
CA GLN A 287 8.20 8.82 -18.80
C GLN A 287 8.76 7.57 -19.51
N PRO A 288 9.78 7.68 -20.40
CA PRO A 288 10.49 6.53 -20.96
C PRO A 288 11.27 5.76 -19.87
N PHE A 289 11.44 4.44 -20.02
CA PHE A 289 12.34 3.62 -19.19
C PHE A 289 12.85 2.40 -19.95
N SER A 290 14.08 1.95 -19.61
CA SER A 290 14.78 0.85 -20.27
C SER A 290 14.70 -0.46 -19.46
N ILE A 291 14.60 -1.59 -20.15
CA ILE A 291 14.55 -2.95 -19.57
C ILE A 291 15.83 -3.30 -18.80
N ALA A 292 16.98 -2.77 -19.23
CA ALA A 292 18.28 -3.00 -18.58
C ALA A 292 18.28 -2.55 -17.12
N GLY A 293 17.56 -1.47 -16.81
CA GLY A 293 17.45 -0.94 -15.46
C GLY A 293 16.70 -1.82 -14.47
N TYR A 294 15.73 -2.60 -14.94
CA TYR A 294 15.02 -3.58 -14.12
C TYR A 294 15.84 -4.86 -13.89
N ARG A 295 16.56 -5.32 -14.93
CA ARG A 295 17.43 -6.52 -14.84
C ARG A 295 18.64 -6.34 -13.92
N GLN A 296 19.04 -5.10 -13.62
CA GLN A 296 20.09 -4.77 -12.66
C GLN A 296 19.60 -4.77 -11.19
N GLY A 297 18.32 -5.10 -10.96
CA GLY A 297 17.71 -5.21 -9.63
C GLY A 297 17.24 -3.87 -9.05
N PHE A 298 16.36 -3.94 -8.04
CA PHE A 298 15.77 -2.77 -7.35
C PHE A 298 16.78 -1.84 -6.67
N ASN A 299 18.05 -2.27 -6.57
CA ASN A 299 19.12 -1.54 -5.88
C ASN A 299 19.92 -0.58 -6.76
N ASP A 300 19.69 -0.55 -8.08
CA ASP A 300 20.47 0.35 -8.93
C ASP A 300 20.01 1.81 -8.80
N LYS A 301 20.93 2.68 -8.38
CA LYS A 301 20.72 4.13 -8.23
C LYS A 301 20.45 4.81 -9.58
N LYS A 302 20.82 4.21 -10.73
CA LYS A 302 20.76 4.83 -12.06
C LYS A 302 19.36 4.93 -12.68
N ASN A 303 18.37 4.16 -12.20
CA ASN A 303 17.01 4.13 -12.80
C ASN A 303 15.89 4.71 -11.92
N ARG A 304 16.24 5.33 -10.78
CA ARG A 304 15.30 5.97 -9.82
C ARG A 304 14.71 7.31 -10.27
N GLY A 305 14.86 7.67 -11.55
CA GLY A 305 14.30 8.90 -12.11
C GLY A 305 12.85 8.78 -12.59
N ASN A 306 12.31 7.57 -12.62
CA ASN A 306 10.97 7.29 -13.17
C ASN A 306 9.98 6.92 -12.07
N LEU A 307 8.91 7.72 -11.97
CA LEU A 307 7.91 7.66 -10.91
C LEU A 307 7.09 6.35 -10.90
N PHE A 308 7.11 5.59 -12.01
CA PHE A 308 6.53 4.25 -12.03
C PHE A 308 7.30 3.27 -11.12
N PHE A 309 8.63 3.41 -10.99
CA PHE A 309 9.39 2.55 -10.09
C PHE A 309 9.07 2.83 -8.62
N ASP A 310 8.69 4.05 -8.27
CA ASP A 310 8.22 4.39 -6.91
C ASP A 310 6.86 3.75 -6.60
N ILE A 311 5.96 3.68 -7.58
CA ILE A 311 4.73 2.88 -7.45
C ILE A 311 5.09 1.41 -7.22
N VAL A 312 5.97 0.85 -8.04
CA VAL A 312 6.40 -0.55 -7.91
C VAL A 312 7.04 -0.82 -6.56
N ARG A 313 7.91 0.07 -6.06
CA ARG A 313 8.51 -0.01 -4.72
C ARG A 313 7.44 -0.12 -3.63
N ILE A 314 6.39 0.68 -3.71
CA ILE A 314 5.29 0.67 -2.72
C ILE A 314 4.45 -0.61 -2.87
N ILE A 315 4.09 -1.00 -4.10
CA ILE A 315 3.34 -2.24 -4.36
C ILE A 315 4.10 -3.46 -3.87
N ASP A 316 5.41 -3.51 -4.09
CA ASP A 316 6.26 -4.62 -3.68
C ASP A 316 6.36 -4.73 -2.15
N ALA A 317 6.59 -3.60 -1.47
CA ALA A 317 6.75 -3.59 -0.02
C ALA A 317 5.42 -3.79 0.73
N ARG A 318 4.30 -3.24 0.24
CA ARG A 318 3.01 -3.25 0.95
C ARG A 318 2.05 -4.33 0.48
N LYS A 319 2.29 -4.92 -0.69
CA LYS A 319 1.48 -5.99 -1.30
C LYS A 319 -0.05 -5.76 -1.20
N PRO A 320 -0.59 -4.59 -1.63
CA PRO A 320 -2.03 -4.31 -1.59
C PRO A 320 -2.90 -5.36 -2.27
N GLU A 321 -4.19 -5.36 -1.97
CA GLU A 321 -5.18 -6.25 -2.60
C GLU A 321 -5.31 -5.97 -4.11
N GLY A 322 -5.14 -4.71 -4.50
CA GLY A 322 -5.07 -4.33 -5.91
C GLY A 322 -4.66 -2.89 -6.13
N PHE A 323 -4.74 -2.46 -7.39
CA PHE A 323 -4.42 -1.10 -7.78
C PHE A 323 -5.19 -0.64 -9.01
N LEU A 324 -5.30 0.69 -9.16
CA LEU A 324 -5.66 1.35 -10.42
C LEU A 324 -4.57 2.34 -10.79
N LEU A 325 -3.95 2.14 -11.96
CA LEU A 325 -3.05 3.11 -12.57
C LEU A 325 -3.68 3.69 -13.84
N GLU A 326 -3.51 5.00 -14.03
CA GLU A 326 -4.00 5.73 -15.20
C GLU A 326 -2.83 6.36 -15.96
N ASN A 327 -2.92 6.39 -17.29
CA ASN A 327 -1.97 7.13 -18.12
C ASN A 327 -2.56 7.51 -19.50
N VAL A 328 -1.82 8.28 -20.30
CA VAL A 328 -2.18 8.64 -21.67
C VAL A 328 -2.28 7.41 -22.58
N LYS A 329 -3.20 7.43 -23.56
CA LYS A 329 -3.38 6.31 -24.50
C LYS A 329 -2.09 5.92 -25.23
N ASN A 330 -1.23 6.90 -25.50
CA ASN A 330 0.02 6.71 -26.25
C ASN A 330 1.05 5.87 -25.50
N LEU A 331 0.87 5.63 -24.19
CA LEU A 331 1.73 4.74 -23.42
C LEU A 331 1.80 3.34 -24.07
N LYS A 332 0.68 2.84 -24.62
CA LYS A 332 0.63 1.52 -25.30
C LYS A 332 1.52 1.43 -26.53
N SER A 333 1.73 2.54 -27.23
CA SER A 333 2.58 2.63 -28.43
C SER A 333 3.97 3.22 -28.15
N HIS A 334 4.21 3.67 -26.92
CA HIS A 334 5.43 4.37 -26.54
C HIS A 334 6.63 3.42 -26.62
N ASP A 335 7.76 3.92 -27.16
CA ASP A 335 8.97 3.11 -27.42
C ASP A 335 8.66 1.79 -28.14
N LYS A 336 7.89 1.87 -29.24
CA LYS A 336 7.43 0.71 -30.02
C LYS A 336 6.67 -0.34 -29.18
N GLY A 337 6.04 0.09 -28.07
CA GLY A 337 5.29 -0.75 -27.14
C GLY A 337 6.11 -1.36 -26.00
N ASN A 338 7.44 -1.19 -25.99
CA ASN A 338 8.31 -1.79 -24.98
C ASN A 338 8.04 -1.24 -23.58
N THR A 339 7.77 0.06 -23.46
CA THR A 339 7.47 0.72 -22.19
C THR A 339 6.25 0.08 -21.51
N PHE A 340 5.15 -0.06 -22.24
CA PHE A 340 3.92 -0.64 -21.71
C PHE A 340 4.08 -2.13 -21.37
N LYS A 341 4.75 -2.89 -22.24
CA LYS A 341 5.07 -4.30 -21.99
C LYS A 341 5.86 -4.48 -20.70
N THR A 342 6.86 -3.63 -20.47
CA THR A 342 7.68 -3.66 -19.26
C THR A 342 6.85 -3.35 -18.00
N ILE A 343 5.94 -2.36 -18.05
CA ILE A 343 4.98 -2.11 -16.95
C ILE A 343 4.17 -3.37 -16.63
N GLU A 344 3.55 -3.98 -17.64
CA GLU A 344 2.71 -5.16 -17.42
C GLU A 344 3.51 -6.35 -16.88
N GLU A 345 4.72 -6.58 -17.39
CA GLU A 345 5.61 -7.63 -16.90
C GLU A 345 6.03 -7.40 -15.45
N MET A 346 6.44 -6.19 -15.09
CA MET A 346 6.83 -5.85 -13.72
C MET A 346 5.69 -6.09 -12.73
N LEU A 347 4.48 -5.59 -13.05
CA LEU A 347 3.32 -5.77 -12.18
C LEU A 347 2.94 -7.26 -12.02
N LYS A 348 3.09 -8.07 -13.09
CA LYS A 348 2.89 -9.52 -13.03
C LYS A 348 3.95 -10.23 -12.18
N THR A 349 5.22 -9.85 -12.30
CA THR A 349 6.31 -10.41 -11.49
C THR A 349 6.14 -10.13 -10.00
N LEU A 350 5.48 -9.03 -9.63
CA LEU A 350 5.10 -8.74 -8.24
C LEU A 350 3.97 -9.62 -7.70
N GLY A 351 3.38 -10.49 -8.53
CA GLY A 351 2.31 -11.43 -8.16
C GLY A 351 0.90 -10.92 -8.44
N TYR A 352 0.71 -9.92 -9.33
CA TYR A 352 -0.60 -9.38 -9.65
C TYR A 352 -1.13 -9.87 -11.00
N HIS A 353 -2.44 -10.09 -11.05
CA HIS A 353 -3.17 -10.34 -12.28
C HIS A 353 -3.70 -9.01 -12.85
N VAL A 354 -3.26 -8.65 -14.06
CA VAL A 354 -3.46 -7.32 -14.63
C VAL A 354 -4.41 -7.34 -15.84
N LYS A 355 -5.37 -6.42 -15.88
CA LYS A 355 -6.21 -6.11 -17.05
C LYS A 355 -6.04 -4.65 -17.45
N THR A 356 -5.97 -4.38 -18.75
CA THR A 356 -5.79 -3.02 -19.28
C THR A 356 -6.79 -2.70 -20.38
N LYS A 357 -7.34 -1.48 -20.37
CA LYS A 357 -8.26 -0.99 -21.42
C LYS A 357 -8.08 0.50 -21.63
N VAL A 358 -8.22 0.94 -22.89
CA VAL A 358 -8.30 2.38 -23.21
C VAL A 358 -9.77 2.76 -23.16
N LEU A 359 -10.10 3.78 -22.36
CA LEU A 359 -11.47 4.27 -22.20
C LEU A 359 -11.54 5.73 -22.63
N ASN A 360 -12.61 6.07 -23.35
CA ASN A 360 -12.94 7.44 -23.74
C ASN A 360 -13.98 8.07 -22.80
N SER A 361 -13.73 9.28 -22.31
CA SER A 361 -14.65 9.99 -21.40
C SER A 361 -16.08 10.13 -21.92
N MET A 362 -16.26 10.31 -23.24
CA MET A 362 -17.60 10.39 -23.84
C MET A 362 -18.36 9.06 -23.90
N GLU A 363 -17.66 7.93 -23.88
CA GLU A 363 -18.26 6.59 -23.96
C GLU A 363 -18.45 5.97 -22.58
N TYR A 364 -17.54 6.21 -21.65
CA TYR A 364 -17.50 5.50 -20.35
C TYR A 364 -17.79 6.39 -19.14
N GLY A 365 -17.86 7.72 -19.35
CA GLY A 365 -18.10 8.70 -18.28
C GLY A 365 -19.33 9.59 -18.50
N ASN A 366 -20.02 9.46 -19.64
CA ASN A 366 -21.10 10.36 -20.06
C ASN A 366 -20.73 11.86 -19.98
N VAL A 367 -19.47 12.16 -20.31
CA VAL A 367 -18.90 13.50 -20.30
C VAL A 367 -18.63 13.92 -21.75
N PRO A 368 -19.09 15.09 -22.23
CA PRO A 368 -18.91 15.55 -23.60
C PRO A 368 -17.47 16.02 -23.83
N GLN A 369 -16.51 15.10 -23.70
CA GLN A 369 -15.09 15.30 -23.93
C GLN A 369 -14.52 14.10 -24.67
N ASN A 370 -13.80 14.35 -25.77
CA ASN A 370 -12.98 13.33 -26.40
C ASN A 370 -11.64 13.25 -25.66
N ARG A 371 -11.53 12.30 -24.73
CA ARG A 371 -10.34 12.06 -23.92
C ARG A 371 -10.16 10.57 -23.69
N GLU A 372 -9.14 10.02 -24.34
CA GLU A 372 -8.77 8.62 -24.25
C GLU A 372 -7.61 8.43 -23.28
N ARG A 373 -7.77 7.48 -22.34
CA ARG A 373 -6.78 7.15 -21.33
C ARG A 373 -6.69 5.64 -21.15
N VAL A 374 -5.48 5.14 -20.89
CA VAL A 374 -5.28 3.74 -20.54
C VAL A 374 -5.44 3.59 -19.03
N TYR A 375 -6.26 2.62 -18.66
CA TYR A 375 -6.47 2.22 -17.28
C TYR A 375 -5.88 0.82 -17.09
N ILE A 376 -5.07 0.66 -16.05
CA ILE A 376 -4.37 -0.56 -15.69
C ILE A 376 -4.89 -0.98 -14.32
N VAL A 377 -5.66 -2.05 -14.28
CA VAL A 377 -6.24 -2.61 -13.05
C VAL A 377 -5.49 -3.89 -12.71
N GLY A 378 -4.99 -3.98 -11.48
CA GLY A 378 -4.36 -5.19 -10.97
C GLY A 378 -5.03 -5.70 -9.71
N PHE A 379 -5.11 -7.02 -9.58
CA PHE A 379 -5.54 -7.68 -8.35
C PHE A 379 -4.52 -8.73 -7.94
N LYS A 380 -4.26 -8.83 -6.64
CA LYS A 380 -3.48 -9.92 -6.07
C LYS A 380 -4.31 -11.21 -6.06
N ASN A 381 -5.59 -11.11 -5.74
CA ASN A 381 -6.53 -12.23 -5.80
C ASN A 381 -6.97 -12.54 -7.25
N LYS A 382 -6.71 -13.78 -7.67
CA LYS A 382 -7.07 -14.29 -9.01
C LYS A 382 -8.57 -14.29 -9.27
N ASP A 383 -9.41 -14.59 -8.27
CA ASP A 383 -10.86 -14.63 -8.42
C ASP A 383 -11.44 -13.25 -8.73
N TYR A 384 -10.92 -12.20 -8.06
CA TYR A 384 -11.30 -10.82 -8.35
C TYR A 384 -10.93 -10.43 -9.78
N TYR A 385 -9.73 -10.82 -10.22
CA TYR A 385 -9.30 -10.64 -11.60
C TYR A 385 -10.23 -11.35 -12.59
N GLU A 386 -10.59 -12.61 -12.34
CA GLU A 386 -11.45 -13.40 -13.22
C GLU A 386 -12.87 -12.86 -13.29
N LYS A 387 -13.40 -12.29 -12.19
CA LYS A 387 -14.72 -11.66 -12.12
C LYS A 387 -14.73 -10.22 -12.69
N PHE A 388 -13.62 -9.49 -12.59
CA PHE A 388 -13.55 -8.10 -13.03
C PHE A 388 -13.74 -7.95 -14.54
N ARG A 389 -14.62 -7.03 -14.93
CA ARG A 389 -14.81 -6.58 -16.31
C ARG A 389 -14.80 -5.06 -16.30
N PHE A 390 -14.06 -4.44 -17.21
CA PHE A 390 -14.17 -3.00 -17.43
C PHE A 390 -15.63 -2.61 -17.73
N PRO A 391 -16.05 -1.36 -17.47
CA PRO A 391 -17.39 -0.92 -17.82
C PRO A 391 -17.63 -1.05 -19.33
N GLU A 392 -18.89 -1.25 -19.68
CA GLU A 392 -19.35 -1.22 -21.07
C GLU A 392 -19.57 0.24 -21.52
N PRO A 393 -19.34 0.56 -22.81
CA PRO A 393 -19.58 1.89 -23.32
C PRO A 393 -21.09 2.21 -23.33
N ALA A 394 -21.41 3.47 -23.08
CA ALA A 394 -22.77 4.01 -23.14
C ALA A 394 -22.84 5.18 -24.13
N LYS A 395 -24.04 5.43 -24.65
CA LYS A 395 -24.28 6.58 -25.51
C LYS A 395 -24.17 7.87 -24.70
N LEU A 396 -23.42 8.85 -25.21
CA LEU A 396 -23.36 10.19 -24.64
C LEU A 396 -24.75 10.85 -24.67
N THR A 397 -25.23 11.27 -23.50
CA THR A 397 -26.49 12.03 -23.37
C THR A 397 -26.25 13.48 -22.93
N THR A 398 -25.17 13.72 -22.19
CA THR A 398 -24.77 15.06 -21.73
C THR A 398 -24.20 15.89 -22.88
N LYS A 399 -24.69 17.12 -23.05
CA LYS A 399 -24.15 18.08 -24.03
C LYS A 399 -23.16 19.03 -23.38
N ILE A 400 -22.23 19.56 -24.17
CA ILE A 400 -21.29 20.59 -23.70
C ILE A 400 -22.03 21.77 -23.05
N THR A 401 -23.15 22.18 -23.64
CA THR A 401 -24.00 23.29 -23.20
C THR A 401 -24.56 23.09 -21.80
N ASP A 402 -24.77 21.84 -21.38
CA ASP A 402 -25.33 21.51 -20.06
C ASP A 402 -24.32 21.78 -18.94
N LEU A 403 -23.02 21.86 -19.29
CA LEU A 403 -21.92 22.06 -18.36
C LEU A 403 -21.46 23.52 -18.28
N LEU A 404 -21.94 24.39 -19.18
CA LEU A 404 -21.53 25.79 -19.25
C LEU A 404 -22.15 26.62 -18.12
N GLU A 405 -21.41 27.64 -17.68
CA GLU A 405 -21.91 28.62 -16.72
C GLU A 405 -22.84 29.63 -17.40
N LYS A 406 -23.91 30.01 -16.69
CA LYS A 406 -24.85 31.03 -17.16
C LYS A 406 -24.26 32.45 -17.07
N ASN A 407 -23.53 32.72 -15.99
CA ASN A 407 -23.00 34.05 -15.67
C ASN A 407 -21.47 34.03 -15.66
N VAL A 408 -20.85 34.29 -16.81
CA VAL A 408 -19.40 34.24 -16.98
C VAL A 408 -18.77 35.63 -16.83
N PRO A 409 -17.71 35.81 -16.02
CA PRO A 409 -16.98 37.07 -15.93
C PRO A 409 -16.38 37.53 -17.27
N GLU A 410 -16.37 38.85 -17.52
CA GLU A 410 -15.87 39.45 -18.77
C GLU A 410 -14.40 39.07 -19.06
N LYS A 411 -13.60 38.80 -18.02
CA LYS A 411 -12.20 38.39 -18.15
C LYS A 411 -12.00 37.15 -19.05
N TYR A 412 -12.99 36.26 -19.16
CA TYR A 412 -12.91 35.06 -20.00
C TYR A 412 -13.25 35.30 -21.46
N TYR A 413 -13.88 36.43 -21.79
CA TYR A 413 -14.22 36.81 -23.15
C TYR A 413 -12.99 37.36 -23.88
N TYR A 414 -12.95 37.10 -25.18
CA TYR A 414 -11.95 37.66 -26.10
C TYR A 414 -12.40 38.96 -26.72
N ASN A 415 -13.64 39.41 -26.48
CA ASN A 415 -14.19 40.66 -26.99
C ASN A 415 -13.18 41.83 -26.83
N GLY A 416 -12.89 42.53 -27.93
CA GLY A 416 -11.93 43.65 -27.93
C GLY A 416 -10.45 43.30 -27.73
N LYS A 417 -10.10 42.03 -27.46
CA LYS A 417 -8.69 41.60 -27.28
C LYS A 417 -8.04 41.31 -28.64
N PRO A 418 -6.69 41.46 -28.77
CA PRO A 418 -5.98 41.22 -30.04
C PRO A 418 -6.27 39.86 -30.69
N LEU A 419 -6.47 38.82 -29.87
CA LEU A 419 -6.77 37.48 -30.37
C LEU A 419 -8.17 37.37 -31.02
N PHE A 420 -9.13 38.22 -30.66
CA PHE A 420 -10.49 38.19 -31.19
C PHE A 420 -10.54 38.24 -32.72
N LYS A 421 -9.73 39.13 -33.32
CA LYS A 421 -9.65 39.31 -34.78
C LYS A 421 -9.30 38.00 -35.49
N LYS A 422 -8.49 37.14 -34.85
CA LYS A 422 -8.11 35.82 -35.37
C LYS A 422 -9.15 34.74 -35.11
N LEU A 423 -10.03 34.92 -34.12
CA LEU A 423 -11.04 33.94 -33.73
C LEU A 423 -12.37 34.14 -34.48
N GLN A 424 -12.81 35.39 -34.64
CA GLN A 424 -14.16 35.73 -35.12
C GLN A 424 -14.51 35.17 -36.50
N GLY A 425 -13.53 35.00 -37.40
CA GLY A 425 -13.76 34.47 -38.75
C GLY A 425 -14.10 32.97 -38.76
N ASN A 426 -13.64 32.22 -37.76
CA ASN A 426 -13.79 30.76 -37.71
C ASN A 426 -14.82 30.30 -36.67
N ILE A 427 -15.08 31.10 -35.63
CA ILE A 427 -15.98 30.74 -34.53
C ILE A 427 -17.34 31.40 -34.75
N LYS A 428 -18.26 30.68 -35.38
CA LYS A 428 -19.53 31.25 -35.87
C LYS A 428 -20.75 30.80 -35.09
N GLU A 429 -20.77 29.55 -34.61
CA GLU A 429 -21.98 28.91 -34.09
C GLU A 429 -21.93 28.77 -32.57
N GLU A 430 -23.08 29.01 -31.93
CA GLU A 430 -23.30 28.69 -30.51
C GLU A 430 -23.43 27.18 -30.30
N GLY A 431 -23.07 26.70 -29.11
CA GLY A 431 -23.17 25.28 -28.76
C GLY A 431 -22.09 24.36 -29.38
N LYS A 432 -21.23 24.89 -30.25
CA LYS A 432 -20.05 24.18 -30.76
C LYS A 432 -18.80 24.50 -29.97
N VAL A 433 -17.86 23.55 -29.94
CA VAL A 433 -16.54 23.73 -29.35
C VAL A 433 -15.49 23.85 -30.45
N TYR A 434 -14.68 24.89 -30.32
CA TYR A 434 -13.53 25.17 -31.15
C TYR A 434 -12.25 25.05 -30.34
N GLN A 435 -11.11 24.99 -31.02
CA GLN A 435 -9.81 24.90 -30.37
C GLN A 435 -8.82 25.87 -31.00
N TRP A 436 -8.21 26.71 -30.18
CA TRP A 436 -7.12 27.59 -30.59
C TRP A 436 -5.78 26.84 -30.59
N ARG A 437 -5.11 26.81 -31.74
CA ARG A 437 -3.87 26.07 -32.00
C ARG A 437 -2.71 26.99 -32.37
N ARG A 438 -2.44 28.04 -31.57
CA ARG A 438 -1.40 29.09 -31.78
C ARG A 438 -1.54 29.96 -33.02
N GLN A 439 -1.86 29.34 -34.15
CA GLN A 439 -1.85 29.93 -35.48
C GLN A 439 -3.25 29.90 -36.09
N TYR A 440 -4.05 28.87 -35.79
CA TYR A 440 -5.36 28.68 -36.39
C TYR A 440 -6.41 28.19 -35.37
N VAL A 441 -7.68 28.28 -35.77
CA VAL A 441 -8.82 27.72 -35.05
C VAL A 441 -9.23 26.41 -35.73
N ARG A 442 -9.47 25.38 -34.92
CA ARG A 442 -10.05 24.11 -35.38
C ARG A 442 -11.43 23.93 -34.77
N GLU A 443 -12.45 23.72 -35.60
CA GLU A 443 -13.76 23.26 -35.14
C GLU A 443 -13.70 21.79 -34.73
N ASN A 444 -14.31 21.44 -33.60
CA ASN A 444 -14.45 20.04 -33.23
C ASN A 444 -15.73 19.44 -33.81
N LYS A 445 -15.58 18.68 -34.91
CA LYS A 445 -16.71 18.08 -35.64
C LYS A 445 -17.51 17.06 -34.83
N SER A 446 -16.96 16.51 -33.74
CA SER A 446 -17.69 15.59 -32.87
C SER A 446 -18.63 16.28 -31.88
N GLY A 447 -18.67 17.63 -31.85
CA GLY A 447 -19.56 18.38 -30.96
C GLY A 447 -19.21 18.31 -29.47
N VAL A 448 -18.08 17.69 -29.13
CA VAL A 448 -17.58 17.55 -27.74
C VAL A 448 -16.36 18.42 -27.49
N CYS A 449 -15.98 18.58 -26.23
CA CYS A 449 -14.73 19.23 -25.87
C CYS A 449 -13.52 18.37 -26.33
N PRO A 450 -12.46 18.94 -26.94
CA PRO A 450 -11.21 18.21 -27.07
C PRO A 450 -10.60 17.93 -25.69
N THR A 451 -9.63 17.03 -25.61
CA THR A 451 -8.88 16.78 -24.37
C THR A 451 -8.32 18.09 -23.81
N LEU A 452 -8.68 18.43 -22.57
CA LEU A 452 -8.08 19.55 -21.84
C LEU A 452 -6.60 19.24 -21.56
N THR A 453 -5.74 20.24 -21.73
CA THR A 453 -4.29 20.09 -21.54
C THR A 453 -3.78 21.05 -20.48
N ALA A 454 -2.78 20.63 -19.70
CA ALA A 454 -2.26 21.43 -18.59
C ALA A 454 -1.68 22.80 -19.01
N ASN A 455 -1.23 22.93 -20.25
CA ASN A 455 -0.70 24.16 -20.83
C ASN A 455 -1.77 25.09 -21.43
N MET A 456 -3.07 24.76 -21.35
CA MET A 456 -4.12 25.61 -21.92
C MET A 456 -4.27 26.95 -21.16
N GLY A 457 -3.89 26.98 -19.88
CA GLY A 457 -3.99 28.16 -19.03
C GLY A 457 -2.99 29.28 -19.36
N THR A 458 -1.89 28.96 -20.05
CA THR A 458 -0.81 29.92 -20.38
C THR A 458 -0.98 30.56 -21.77
N GLY A 459 -2.18 30.46 -22.35
CA GLY A 459 -2.52 31.08 -23.64
C GLY A 459 -1.85 30.42 -24.86
N GLY A 460 -1.09 29.35 -24.62
CA GLY A 460 -0.12 28.83 -25.55
C GLY A 460 -0.70 27.98 -26.66
N HIS A 461 -1.53 26.97 -26.40
CA HIS A 461 -1.95 25.99 -27.41
C HIS A 461 -3.10 25.14 -26.86
N ASN A 462 -3.91 24.52 -27.71
CA ASN A 462 -5.01 23.61 -27.34
C ASN A 462 -6.15 24.24 -26.52
N VAL A 463 -6.28 25.57 -26.50
CA VAL A 463 -7.29 26.24 -25.67
C VAL A 463 -8.68 25.99 -26.25
N PRO A 464 -9.62 25.36 -25.52
CA PRO A 464 -11.00 25.24 -25.98
C PRO A 464 -11.69 26.60 -25.95
N ILE A 465 -12.36 26.93 -27.04
CA ILE A 465 -13.06 28.20 -27.27
C ILE A 465 -14.50 27.89 -27.64
N ILE A 466 -15.42 28.69 -27.13
CA ILE A 466 -16.84 28.62 -27.47
C ILE A 466 -17.36 30.01 -27.82
N LYS A 467 -18.55 30.04 -28.40
CA LYS A 467 -19.34 31.24 -28.61
C LYS A 467 -20.64 31.13 -27.85
N ASP A 468 -21.00 32.21 -27.15
CA ASP A 468 -22.32 32.43 -26.60
C ASP A 468 -22.85 33.80 -27.06
N LYS A 469 -24.04 34.17 -26.58
CA LYS A 469 -24.72 35.43 -26.94
C LYS A 469 -23.90 36.69 -26.64
N ARG A 470 -22.96 36.65 -25.68
CA ARG A 470 -22.10 37.78 -25.30
C ARG A 470 -20.81 37.82 -26.12
N GLY A 471 -20.42 36.74 -26.77
CA GLY A 471 -19.30 36.71 -27.69
C GLY A 471 -18.46 35.45 -27.62
N ILE A 472 -17.17 35.59 -27.98
CA ILE A 472 -16.22 34.48 -28.05
C ILE A 472 -15.43 34.43 -26.76
N ARG A 473 -15.37 33.26 -26.12
CA ARG A 473 -14.66 33.07 -24.84
C ARG A 473 -14.00 31.71 -24.74
N LYS A 474 -13.04 31.61 -23.83
CA LYS A 474 -12.55 30.30 -23.38
C LYS A 474 -13.49 29.71 -22.33
N LEU A 475 -13.36 28.41 -22.10
CA LEU A 475 -13.98 27.77 -20.95
C LEU A 475 -13.41 28.33 -19.65
N THR A 476 -14.24 28.48 -18.62
CA THR A 476 -13.80 28.85 -17.27
C THR A 476 -13.15 27.64 -16.56
N PRO A 477 -12.43 27.84 -15.45
CA PRO A 477 -11.92 26.73 -14.65
C PRO A 477 -13.03 25.81 -14.12
N LEU A 478 -14.19 26.36 -13.73
CA LEU A 478 -15.32 25.57 -13.24
C LEU A 478 -15.96 24.73 -14.36
N GLU A 479 -16.10 25.30 -15.57
CA GLU A 479 -16.53 24.54 -16.74
C GLU A 479 -15.53 23.42 -17.09
N CYS A 480 -14.22 23.67 -16.93
CA CYS A 480 -13.19 22.65 -17.10
C CYS A 480 -13.32 21.51 -16.08
N ALA A 481 -13.63 21.82 -14.81
CA ALA A 481 -13.89 20.82 -13.78
C ALA A 481 -15.12 19.97 -14.14
N ARG A 482 -16.23 20.59 -14.54
CA ARG A 482 -17.45 19.89 -15.00
C ARG A 482 -17.19 19.00 -16.20
N ILE A 483 -16.40 19.48 -17.18
CA ILE A 483 -15.97 18.71 -18.36
C ILE A 483 -15.00 17.57 -18.01
N GLN A 484 -14.44 17.53 -16.80
CA GLN A 484 -13.71 16.38 -16.26
C GLN A 484 -14.59 15.50 -15.35
N GLY A 485 -15.89 15.77 -15.27
CA GLY A 485 -16.84 14.99 -14.47
C GLY A 485 -16.76 15.26 -12.96
N PHE A 486 -16.12 16.35 -12.53
CA PHE A 486 -16.13 16.73 -11.11
C PHE A 486 -17.56 17.06 -10.65
N PRO A 487 -17.90 16.77 -9.39
CA PRO A 487 -19.26 16.96 -8.89
C PRO A 487 -19.63 18.44 -8.83
N ALA A 488 -20.93 18.73 -8.87
CA ALA A 488 -21.45 20.10 -8.99
C ALA A 488 -21.11 21.00 -7.78
N ASP A 489 -20.90 20.39 -6.62
CA ASP A 489 -20.51 21.02 -5.36
C ASP A 489 -18.98 21.10 -5.16
N TYR A 490 -18.19 20.66 -6.15
CA TYR A 490 -16.73 20.78 -6.11
C TYR A 490 -16.30 22.24 -6.07
N LYS A 491 -15.48 22.59 -5.09
CA LYS A 491 -15.10 23.97 -4.77
C LYS A 491 -13.76 24.33 -5.41
N LEU A 492 -13.69 25.56 -5.93
CA LEU A 492 -12.44 26.17 -6.39
C LEU A 492 -11.97 27.20 -5.35
N PRO A 493 -10.67 27.25 -5.02
CA PRO A 493 -10.15 28.19 -4.04
C PRO A 493 -10.17 29.65 -4.53
N HIS A 494 -10.40 30.57 -3.60
CA HIS A 494 -10.36 32.01 -3.84
C HIS A 494 -8.92 32.52 -3.59
N GLY A 495 -8.12 32.63 -4.65
CA GLY A 495 -6.73 33.12 -4.53
C GLY A 495 -5.75 32.48 -5.51
N ILE A 496 -6.11 31.32 -6.08
CA ILE A 496 -5.31 30.68 -7.12
C ILE A 496 -5.54 31.34 -8.48
N ALA A 497 -4.46 31.58 -9.22
CA ALA A 497 -4.54 32.07 -10.59
C ALA A 497 -5.27 31.07 -11.51
N ASP A 498 -6.11 31.58 -12.41
CA ASP A 498 -6.83 30.76 -13.39
C ASP A 498 -5.88 29.82 -14.17
N SER A 499 -4.65 30.27 -14.49
CA SER A 499 -3.64 29.46 -15.17
C SER A 499 -3.28 28.18 -14.42
N ALA A 500 -3.18 28.24 -13.09
CA ALA A 500 -2.91 27.09 -12.24
C ALA A 500 -4.14 26.17 -12.15
N LEU A 501 -5.36 26.72 -12.05
CA LEU A 501 -6.59 25.90 -12.09
C LEU A 501 -6.75 25.16 -13.43
N TYR A 502 -6.45 25.81 -14.56
CA TYR A 502 -6.43 25.14 -15.86
C TYR A 502 -5.37 24.03 -15.93
N LYS A 503 -4.19 24.24 -15.33
CA LYS A 503 -3.14 23.21 -15.22
C LYS A 503 -3.66 21.99 -14.44
N GLN A 504 -4.30 22.22 -13.29
CA GLN A 504 -4.89 21.19 -12.45
C GLN A 504 -5.92 20.33 -13.23
N PHE A 505 -6.93 20.96 -13.85
CA PHE A 505 -7.95 20.20 -14.59
C PHE A 505 -7.46 19.61 -15.91
N GLY A 506 -6.42 20.19 -16.53
CA GLY A 506 -5.76 19.59 -17.68
C GLY A 506 -5.02 18.29 -17.35
N ASN A 507 -4.36 18.25 -16.18
CA ASN A 507 -3.68 17.05 -15.67
C ASN A 507 -4.62 16.04 -15.03
N SER A 508 -5.78 16.47 -14.51
CA SER A 508 -6.74 15.57 -13.86
C SER A 508 -7.31 14.50 -14.81
N VAL A 509 -7.87 13.46 -14.21
CA VAL A 509 -8.63 12.38 -14.85
C VAL A 509 -10.09 12.77 -15.03
N THR A 510 -10.84 11.98 -15.80
CA THR A 510 -12.29 12.07 -15.83
C THR A 510 -12.89 11.25 -14.69
N VAL A 511 -13.46 11.93 -13.70
CA VAL A 511 -13.95 11.35 -12.44
C VAL A 511 -14.98 10.24 -12.68
N THR A 512 -15.95 10.47 -13.57
CA THR A 512 -17.02 9.52 -13.84
C THR A 512 -16.54 8.25 -14.55
N VAL A 513 -15.45 8.31 -15.33
CA VAL A 513 -14.82 7.10 -15.89
C VAL A 513 -14.16 6.30 -14.78
N VAL A 514 -13.43 6.96 -13.88
CA VAL A 514 -12.82 6.31 -12.71
C VAL A 514 -13.89 5.66 -11.84
N GLU A 515 -14.98 6.36 -11.57
CA GLU A 515 -16.12 5.83 -10.82
C GLU A 515 -16.69 4.56 -11.46
N SER A 516 -16.92 4.57 -12.78
CA SER A 516 -17.39 3.39 -13.52
C SER A 516 -16.43 2.20 -13.39
N VAL A 517 -15.12 2.43 -13.43
CA VAL A 517 -14.10 1.38 -13.23
C VAL A 517 -14.10 0.89 -11.77
N ALA A 518 -14.10 1.81 -10.80
CA ALA A 518 -14.09 1.48 -9.38
C ALA A 518 -15.34 0.70 -8.95
N LYS A 519 -16.52 1.03 -9.49
CA LYS A 519 -17.76 0.26 -9.28
C LYS A 519 -17.62 -1.18 -9.78
N GLN A 520 -16.98 -1.39 -10.92
CA GLN A 520 -16.72 -2.73 -11.44
C GLN A 520 -15.69 -3.51 -10.61
N MET A 521 -14.68 -2.82 -10.06
CA MET A 521 -13.75 -3.43 -9.10
C MET A 521 -14.50 -3.85 -7.83
N MET A 522 -15.30 -2.95 -7.26
CA MET A 522 -16.13 -3.22 -6.08
C MET A 522 -17.11 -4.37 -6.32
N LYS A 523 -17.73 -4.43 -7.50
CA LYS A 523 -18.58 -5.55 -7.91
C LYS A 523 -17.81 -6.87 -7.90
N ALA A 524 -16.65 -6.93 -8.55
CA ALA A 524 -15.84 -8.15 -8.63
C ALA A 524 -15.44 -8.72 -7.26
N MET A 525 -15.20 -7.84 -6.27
CA MET A 525 -14.85 -8.23 -4.90
C MET A 525 -16.05 -8.62 -4.03
N ASN A 526 -17.25 -8.15 -4.38
CA ASN A 526 -18.48 -8.45 -3.65
C ASN A 526 -19.28 -9.62 -4.24
N SER A 527 -18.87 -10.12 -5.42
CA SER A 527 -19.56 -11.18 -6.19
C SER A 527 -19.16 -12.57 -5.77
#